data_AF-A0A6I3FAB9-F1
#
_entry.id   AF-A0A6I3FAB9-F1
#
_cell.length_a   1.000
_cell.length_b   1.000
_cell.length_c   1.000
_cell.angle_alpha   90.00
_cell.angle_beta   90.00
_cell.angle_gamma   90.00
#
_symmetry.space_group_name_H-M   'P 1'
#
loop_
_entity.id
_entity.type
_entity.pdbx_description
1 polymer ?
#
loop_
_entity_poly.entity_id
_entity_poly.type
_entity_poly.pdbx_seq_one_letter_code
_entity_poly.pdbx_strand_id
1 'polypeptide(L)'
;MASVPDSGGAWLVRDGHVLATLEAAATRAERRRGLLGRDRIEGVLHLVPARSVHTFGMRFPIDVVHLDGDLRVLRIRTMVPNRLGAFVPA
;
A
#
# COMPACT_ATOMS: atom_id res chain seq x y z
N MET A 1 -18.73 -6.63 13.01
CA MET A 1 -17.70 -5.74 13.59
C MET A 1 -16.43 -6.54 13.77
N ALA A 2 -15.54 -6.55 12.78
CA ALA A 2 -14.24 -7.17 12.94
C ALA A 2 -13.35 -6.18 13.69
N SER A 3 -12.99 -6.54 14.92
CA SER A 3 -12.05 -5.82 15.77
C SER A 3 -10.72 -5.67 15.03
N VAL A 4 -10.21 -4.44 14.94
CA VAL A 4 -8.83 -4.17 14.50
C VAL A 4 -7.92 -4.56 15.66
N PRO A 5 -7.03 -5.56 15.54
CA PRO A 5 -6.17 -5.94 16.64
C PRO A 5 -5.16 -4.83 16.97
N ASP A 6 -4.90 -4.68 18.27
CA ASP A 6 -3.88 -3.84 18.88
C ASP A 6 -2.51 -4.03 18.20
N SER A 7 -1.94 -2.92 17.69
CA SER A 7 -0.51 -2.59 17.49
C SER A 7 0.50 -3.64 16.96
N GLY A 8 0.08 -4.86 16.62
CA GLY A 8 0.85 -5.90 15.96
C GLY A 8 0.55 -5.86 14.46
N GLY A 9 1.59 -5.88 13.62
CA GLY A 9 1.47 -5.74 12.17
C GLY A 9 0.34 -6.57 11.57
N ALA A 10 -0.32 -6.01 10.55
CA ALA A 10 -1.34 -6.73 9.79
C ALA A 10 -0.67 -7.71 8.80
N TRP A 11 -1.46 -8.58 8.18
CA TRP A 11 -0.96 -9.60 7.26
C TRP A 11 -1.74 -9.57 5.95
N LEU A 12 -1.06 -9.80 4.84
CA LEU A 12 -1.71 -10.22 3.60
C LEU A 12 -1.89 -11.74 3.65
N VAL A 13 -3.13 -12.21 3.50
CA VAL A 13 -3.47 -13.63 3.63
C VAL A 13 -4.19 -14.12 2.37
N ARG A 14 -3.91 -15.36 1.98
CA ARG A 14 -4.63 -16.08 0.93
C ARG A 14 -4.93 -17.50 1.38
N ASP A 15 -6.20 -17.91 1.36
CA ASP A 15 -6.64 -19.27 1.66
C ASP A 15 -6.06 -19.81 3.00
N GLY A 16 -6.01 -18.95 4.03
CA GLY A 16 -5.44 -19.28 5.34
C GLY A 16 -3.91 -19.18 5.46
N HIS A 17 -3.19 -18.87 4.37
CA HIS A 17 -1.74 -18.73 4.36
C HIS A 17 -1.31 -17.27 4.41
N VAL A 18 -0.41 -16.93 5.32
CA VAL A 18 0.23 -15.62 5.37
C VAL A 18 1.21 -15.48 4.20
N LEU A 19 0.99 -14.48 3.36
CA LEU A 19 1.84 -14.17 2.21
C LEU A 19 2.89 -13.09 2.54
N ALA A 20 2.51 -12.09 3.34
CA ALA A 20 3.37 -10.96 3.65
C ALA A 20 2.94 -10.23 4.94
N THR A 21 3.90 -9.58 5.60
CA THR A 21 3.62 -8.53 6.59
C THR A 21 2.98 -7.32 5.91
N LEU A 22 2.11 -6.63 6.64
CA LEU A 22 1.46 -5.41 6.20
C LEU A 22 1.74 -4.28 7.19
N GLU A 23 2.43 -3.26 6.69
CA GLU A 23 2.64 -1.98 7.35
C GLU A 23 1.48 -1.04 6.99
N ALA A 24 0.88 -0.38 7.99
CA ALA A 24 -0.17 0.62 7.78
C ALA A 24 0.41 2.04 7.79
N ALA A 25 0.00 2.87 6.83
CA ALA A 25 0.30 4.30 6.80
C ALA A 25 -1.00 5.10 6.81
N ALA A 26 -1.43 5.49 8.00
CA ALA A 26 -2.74 6.12 8.24
C ALA A 26 -2.65 7.64 8.46
N THR A 27 -1.48 8.14 8.87
CA THR A 27 -1.27 9.59 9.02
C THR A 27 -0.84 10.23 7.71
N ARG A 28 -1.10 11.54 7.57
CA ARG A 28 -0.65 12.30 6.39
C ARG A 28 0.88 12.26 6.21
N ALA A 29 1.63 12.22 7.31
CA ALA A 29 3.09 12.14 7.29
C ALA A 29 3.58 10.78 6.78
N GLU A 30 3.00 9.68 7.26
CA GLU A 30 3.34 8.33 6.79
C GLU A 30 3.00 8.15 5.32
N ARG A 31 1.81 8.60 4.88
CA ARG A 31 1.41 8.49 3.47
C ARG A 31 2.31 9.26 2.51
N ARG A 32 2.72 10.48 2.87
CA ARG A 32 3.66 11.26 2.04
C ARG A 32 5.05 10.64 1.99
N ARG A 33 5.49 10.00 3.09
CA ARG A 33 6.75 9.28 3.12
C ARG A 33 6.68 8.05 2.22
N GLY A 34 5.63 7.24 2.36
CA GLY A 34 5.49 5.98 1.64
C GLY A 34 6.77 5.14 1.78
N LEU A 35 7.35 4.78 0.64
CA LEU A 35 8.58 3.99 0.53
C LEU A 35 9.84 4.84 0.23
N LEU A 36 9.76 6.17 0.35
CA LEU A 36 10.91 7.04 0.18
C LEU A 36 12.04 6.66 1.15
N GLY A 37 13.27 6.64 0.64
CA GLY A 37 14.45 6.27 1.42
C GLY A 37 14.71 4.76 1.54
N ARG A 38 13.81 3.90 1.03
CA ARG A 38 13.99 2.43 1.01
C ARG A 38 14.56 1.94 -0.33
N ASP A 39 15.33 0.84 -0.30
CA ASP A 39 15.86 0.16 -1.50
C ASP A 39 14.96 -0.98 -1.99
N ARG A 40 14.12 -1.50 -1.11
CA ARG A 40 13.16 -2.57 -1.40
C ARG A 40 12.01 -2.55 -0.38
N ILE A 41 11.01 -3.38 -0.63
CA ILE A 41 9.98 -3.78 0.32
C ILE A 41 9.83 -5.30 0.26
N GLU A 42 9.83 -5.97 1.41
CA GLU A 42 9.58 -7.43 1.49
C GLU A 42 8.10 -7.75 1.78
N GLY A 43 7.36 -6.78 2.32
CA GLY A 43 5.94 -6.88 2.65
C GLY A 43 5.05 -5.96 1.82
N VAL A 44 3.93 -5.54 2.42
CA VAL A 44 2.95 -4.61 1.84
C VAL A 44 2.90 -3.33 2.67
N LEU A 45 2.84 -2.18 2.01
CA LEU A 45 2.51 -0.90 2.65
C LEU A 45 1.09 -0.49 2.25
N HIS A 46 0.16 -0.47 3.20
CA HIS A 46 -1.21 -0.04 2.97
C HIS A 46 -1.37 1.44 3.31
N LEU A 47 -1.55 2.27 2.28
CA LEU A 47 -1.83 3.71 2.43
C LEU A 47 -3.33 3.93 2.61
N VAL A 48 -3.75 4.46 3.75
CA VAL A 48 -5.17 4.71 4.02
C VAL A 48 -5.39 6.15 4.52
N PRO A 49 -6.30 6.93 3.90
CA PRO A 49 -6.87 6.72 2.56
C PRO A 49 -5.88 7.09 1.45
N ALA A 50 -6.01 6.47 0.27
CA ALA A 50 -5.29 6.87 -0.96
C ALA A 50 -6.12 6.58 -2.22
N ARG A 51 -6.23 7.56 -3.12
CA ARG A 51 -6.89 7.43 -4.45
C ARG A 51 -5.91 7.53 -5.63
N SER A 52 -4.64 7.78 -5.32
CA SER A 52 -3.51 7.82 -6.25
C SER A 52 -2.24 7.75 -5.40
N VAL A 53 -1.16 7.28 -6.01
CA VAL A 53 0.18 7.28 -5.43
C VAL A 53 1.17 7.90 -6.42
N HIS A 54 2.30 8.33 -5.92
CA HIS A 54 3.44 8.70 -6.77
C HIS A 54 4.64 7.82 -6.43
N THR A 55 5.56 7.73 -7.39
CA THR A 55 6.86 7.07 -7.21
C THR A 55 8.03 8.06 -7.37
N PHE A 56 7.78 9.38 -7.29
CA PHE A 56 8.83 10.40 -7.29
C PHE A 56 9.85 10.16 -6.19
N GLY A 57 11.15 10.19 -6.53
CA GLY A 57 12.24 10.00 -5.58
C GLY A 57 12.40 8.57 -5.03
N MET A 58 11.59 7.62 -5.51
CA MET A 58 11.77 6.20 -5.18
C MET A 58 12.91 5.58 -5.98
N ARG A 59 13.50 4.50 -5.45
CA ARG A 59 14.66 3.83 -6.05
C ARG A 59 14.33 2.53 -6.80
N PHE A 60 13.12 2.00 -6.63
CA PHE A 60 12.70 0.71 -7.19
C PHE A 60 11.23 0.76 -7.68
N PRO A 61 10.86 -0.09 -8.66
CA PRO A 61 9.46 -0.21 -9.10
C PRO A 61 8.61 -0.90 -8.02
N ILE A 62 7.31 -0.58 -7.99
CA ILE A 62 6.35 -1.21 -7.09
C ILE A 62 5.08 -1.61 -7.83
N ASP A 63 4.43 -2.67 -7.35
CA ASP A 63 3.06 -2.96 -7.72
C ASP A 63 2.10 -2.18 -6.81
N VAL A 64 1.14 -1.51 -7.42
CA VAL A 64 0.13 -0.71 -6.74
C VAL A 64 -1.23 -1.34 -6.96
N VAL A 65 -1.85 -1.74 -5.85
CA VAL A 65 -3.22 -2.26 -5.80
C VAL A 65 -4.10 -1.17 -5.20
N HIS A 66 -5.05 -0.66 -5.98
CA HIS A 66 -6.09 0.24 -5.49
C HIS A 66 -7.25 -0.58 -4.95
N LEU A 67 -7.75 -0.22 -3.78
CA LEU A 67 -8.83 -0.91 -3.09
C LEU A 67 -10.03 0.02 -2.89
N ASP A 68 -11.24 -0.55 -2.87
CA ASP A 68 -12.44 0.14 -2.37
C ASP A 68 -12.50 0.12 -0.83
N GLY A 69 -13.56 0.67 -0.25
CA GLY A 69 -13.78 0.70 1.20
C GLY A 69 -13.99 -0.68 1.84
N ASP A 70 -14.35 -1.69 1.05
CA ASP A 70 -14.53 -3.09 1.47
C ASP A 70 -13.26 -3.94 1.19
N LEU A 71 -12.14 -3.29 0.85
CA LEU A 71 -10.87 -3.91 0.49
C LEU A 71 -10.93 -4.80 -0.77
N ARG A 72 -11.86 -4.53 -1.69
CA ARG A 72 -11.88 -5.17 -3.01
C ARG A 72 -10.95 -4.45 -3.98
N VAL A 73 -10.28 -5.22 -4.83
CA VAL A 73 -9.36 -4.68 -5.83
C VAL A 73 -10.11 -3.95 -6.94
N LEU A 74 -9.77 -2.66 -7.12
CA LEU A 74 -10.27 -1.83 -8.21
C LEU A 74 -9.30 -1.80 -9.40
N ARG A 75 -7.99 -1.76 -9.14
CA ARG A 75 -6.96 -1.66 -10.18
C ARG A 75 -5.60 -2.14 -9.67
N ILE A 76 -4.87 -2.84 -10.53
CA ILE A 76 -3.48 -3.25 -10.29
C ILE A 76 -2.60 -2.66 -11.38
N ARG A 77 -1.47 -2.04 -11.00
CA ARG A 77 -0.40 -1.67 -11.95
C ARG A 77 0.97 -1.68 -11.31
N THR A 78 1.96 -2.14 -12.06
CA THR A 78 3.36 -1.86 -11.78
C THR A 78 3.70 -0.42 -12.14
N MET A 79 4.37 0.29 -11.22
CA MET A 79 4.83 1.67 -11.39
C MET A 79 6.35 1.73 -11.19
N VAL A 80 7.06 2.18 -12.21
CA VAL A 80 8.50 2.48 -12.13
C VAL A 80 8.75 3.81 -11.40
N PRO A 81 9.98 4.08 -10.92
CA PRO A 81 10.34 5.37 -10.30
C PRO A 81 9.96 6.60 -11.13
N ASN A 82 9.70 7.70 -10.43
CA ASN A 82 9.42 9.02 -11.00
C ASN A 82 8.18 9.07 -11.90
N ARG A 83 7.06 8.55 -11.40
CA ARG A 83 5.74 8.61 -12.04
C ARG A 83 4.68 9.11 -11.08
N LEU A 84 3.65 9.76 -11.64
CA LEU A 84 2.39 10.01 -10.95
C LEU A 84 1.39 8.93 -11.37
N GLY A 85 0.78 8.28 -10.40
CA GLY A 85 -0.23 7.26 -10.63
C GLY A 85 -1.56 7.88 -11.04
N ALA A 86 -2.34 7.14 -11.83
CA ALA A 86 -3.70 7.56 -12.16
C ALA A 86 -4.54 7.73 -10.89
N PHE A 87 -5.46 8.68 -10.92
CA PHE A 87 -6.50 8.78 -9.91
C PHE A 87 -7.52 7.65 -10.12
N VAL A 88 -7.78 6.88 -9.08
CA VAL A 88 -8.78 5.83 -9.04
C VAL A 88 -9.85 6.25 -8.04
N PRO A 89 -11.08 6.55 -8.48
CA PRO A 89 -12.18 6.78 -7.56
C PRO A 89 -12.53 5.47 -6.84
N ALA A 90 -12.68 5.56 -5.52
CA ALA A 90 -13.33 4.55 -4.71
C ALA A 90 -14.85 4.79 -4.73
#